data_AF-A0AAF0EYL2-F1
#
_entry.id   AF-A0AAF0EYL2-F1
#
_cell.length_a   1.000
_cell.length_b   1.000
_cell.length_c   1.000
_cell.angle_alpha   90.00
_cell.angle_beta   90.00
_cell.angle_gamma   90.00
#
_symmetry.space_group_name_H-M   'P 1'
#
loop_
_entity.id
_entity.type
_entity.pdbx_description
1 polymer ?
#
loop_
_entity_poly.entity_id
_entity_poly.type
_entity_poly.pdbx_seq_one_letter_code
_entity_poly.pdbx_strand_id
1 'polypeptide(L)'
;MRGRPLAPILGASVLRRIVPTTAPRRPDRAVVYTVLALAYLVQPALPGPSRVDRVQALRALIHSAMNANEVARAEEAMRALAQLPLQGIPVDHAGLVDALQYGIRRLAVATKLRQSCDAHPALALASVYDSCIEAGIVLPPEALSSVIASMARSLPPDALLAVLDALQLDFLARGARGEYSVVCAFIAAYGRASRPDRGEALLLTYAGKGQGCRALALPHKRTSARAAAFLERTRMRNAPSDVALGDWAAHTALWNALIRARTCAGDLAAASVWLERYRFVAHAPRHVLGGVVSPQRTASSYLTLMHAMSSAPGIRALFQQSSSQAQAALRRQSKAYESPYRSAAIHSVLRLMHQDGIVPGVAMLNFLTSFEAGRGRVDHAAAFALQAFAMPSGDAYRVHRTTYAPLFTLYAAAAQRAESPHGIYDASPLPRSDASLAPLLDTLSTPRGVWKSCMASLASQTRAAQRSFLAAHGVPMLNNALHAMLSARDYPAALSVLRAYTTLGVDADMYTYACVWNHLPPTHGATPWDAVCRAASDAVLAQVDALRARKSVAPAWAAQLCSSAACGADLVALAERACR
;
A
#
# COMPACT_ATOMS: atom_id res chain seq x y z
N MET A 1 -12.19 -44.52 14.82
CA MET A 1 -11.66 -44.53 13.45
C MET A 1 -10.48 -43.57 13.38
N ARG A 2 -9.28 -44.09 13.11
CA ARG A 2 -8.00 -43.38 13.20
C ARG A 2 -7.86 -42.37 12.06
N GLY A 3 -7.54 -41.12 12.40
CA GLY A 3 -7.31 -40.02 11.47
C GLY A 3 -6.05 -40.24 10.64
N ARG A 4 -6.14 -39.95 9.34
CA ARG A 4 -4.99 -39.90 8.44
C ARG A 4 -4.17 -38.63 8.74
N PRO A 5 -2.83 -38.69 8.71
CA PRO A 5 -2.01 -37.48 8.79
C PRO A 5 -2.21 -36.64 7.52
N LEU A 6 -2.47 -35.34 7.69
CA LEU A 6 -2.44 -34.36 6.62
C LEU A 6 -0.99 -34.29 6.09
N ALA A 7 -0.80 -34.50 4.79
CA ALA A 7 0.49 -34.33 4.12
C ALA A 7 0.95 -32.86 4.22
N PRO A 8 2.27 -32.57 4.27
CA PRO A 8 2.77 -31.20 4.35
C PRO A 8 2.27 -30.37 3.15
N ILE A 9 1.49 -29.33 3.45
CA ILE A 9 0.66 -28.60 2.47
C ILE A 9 1.48 -27.58 1.66
N LEU A 10 2.69 -27.19 2.08
CA LEU A 10 3.54 -26.26 1.36
C LEU A 10 4.91 -26.87 1.11
N GLY A 11 5.16 -27.30 -0.13
CA GLY A 11 6.48 -27.76 -0.55
C GLY A 11 7.47 -26.59 -0.59
N ALA A 12 8.13 -26.29 0.52
CA ALA A 12 9.30 -25.39 0.58
C ALA A 12 10.40 -25.79 -0.44
N SER A 13 10.40 -27.05 -0.88
CA SER A 13 11.24 -27.61 -1.94
C SER A 13 10.95 -27.05 -3.35
N VAL A 14 9.74 -26.55 -3.63
CA VAL A 14 9.37 -25.96 -4.93
C VAL A 14 9.84 -24.50 -5.03
N LEU A 15 9.77 -23.74 -3.93
CA LEU A 15 10.17 -22.33 -3.90
C LEU A 15 11.68 -22.11 -3.75
N ARG A 16 12.42 -23.09 -3.20
CA ARG A 16 13.89 -23.05 -3.11
C ARG A 16 14.60 -23.05 -4.47
N ARG A 17 13.91 -23.39 -5.58
CA ARG A 17 14.52 -23.46 -6.92
C ARG A 17 14.65 -22.12 -7.64
N ILE A 18 14.24 -20.98 -7.05
CA ILE A 18 14.07 -19.69 -7.77
C ILE A 18 14.95 -18.53 -7.23
N VAL A 19 15.80 -18.71 -6.21
CA VAL A 19 16.56 -17.58 -5.62
C VAL A 19 18.09 -17.80 -5.68
N PRO A 20 18.86 -16.94 -6.39
CA PRO A 20 20.32 -16.94 -6.30
C PRO A 20 20.80 -16.19 -5.05
N THR A 21 21.64 -16.85 -4.24
CA THR A 21 22.27 -16.31 -3.03
C THR A 21 23.57 -15.56 -3.36
N THR A 22 23.68 -14.29 -2.98
CA THR A 22 24.97 -13.61 -2.78
C THR A 22 24.89 -12.72 -1.54
N ALA A 23 25.93 -12.78 -0.69
CA ALA A 23 26.07 -11.94 0.49
C ALA A 23 27.56 -11.65 0.77
N PRO A 24 27.91 -10.44 1.25
CA PRO A 24 29.10 -10.24 2.06
C PRO A 24 28.79 -9.67 3.47
N ARG A 25 29.66 -10.05 4.41
CA ARG A 25 29.64 -9.82 5.87
C ARG A 25 30.11 -8.41 6.29
N ARG A 26 29.67 -7.96 7.49
CA ARG A 26 30.53 -7.27 8.49
C ARG A 26 30.10 -7.60 9.94
N PRO A 27 31.05 -7.84 10.88
CA PRO A 27 30.77 -8.20 12.28
C PRO A 27 30.93 -7.01 13.23
N ASP A 28 29.99 -6.88 14.18
CA ASP A 28 30.24 -6.37 15.54
C ASP A 28 29.09 -6.69 16.54
N ARG A 29 28.13 -7.53 16.11
CA ARG A 29 27.04 -8.05 16.96
C ARG A 29 27.26 -9.50 17.40
N ALA A 30 28.34 -10.12 16.93
CA ALA A 30 28.62 -11.54 17.10
C ALA A 30 28.71 -11.96 18.58
N VAL A 31 29.19 -11.11 19.49
CA VAL A 31 29.40 -11.47 20.90
C VAL A 31 28.08 -11.73 21.64
N VAL A 32 27.07 -10.88 21.47
CA VAL A 32 25.74 -11.10 22.10
C VAL A 32 25.07 -12.35 21.52
N TYR A 33 25.24 -12.59 20.21
CA TYR A 33 24.73 -13.79 19.54
C TYR A 33 25.41 -15.07 20.00
N THR A 34 26.74 -15.06 20.15
CA THR A 34 27.50 -16.21 20.62
C THR A 34 27.12 -16.53 22.07
N VAL A 35 26.91 -15.54 22.93
CA VAL A 35 26.47 -15.77 24.32
C VAL A 35 25.07 -16.37 24.39
N LEU A 36 24.10 -15.87 23.60
CA LEU A 36 22.74 -16.43 23.55
C LEU A 36 22.68 -17.82 22.88
N ALA A 37 23.47 -18.04 21.82
CA ALA A 37 23.56 -19.33 21.14
C ALA A 37 24.30 -20.37 21.99
N LEU A 38 25.34 -19.98 22.72
CA LEU A 38 26.01 -20.84 23.70
C LEU A 38 25.08 -21.15 24.88
N ALA A 39 24.31 -20.18 25.39
CA ALA A 39 23.29 -20.44 26.42
C ALA A 39 22.22 -21.44 25.93
N TYR A 40 21.81 -21.35 24.66
CA TYR A 40 20.89 -22.29 24.01
C TYR A 40 21.48 -23.70 23.82
N LEU A 41 22.75 -23.79 23.39
CA LEU A 41 23.45 -25.06 23.14
C LEU A 41 23.89 -25.78 24.42
N VAL A 42 24.14 -25.05 25.52
CA VAL A 42 24.60 -25.62 26.81
C VAL A 42 23.43 -26.09 27.68
N GLN A 43 22.21 -25.60 27.46
CA GLN A 43 21.02 -25.95 28.24
C GLN A 43 20.49 -27.40 28.17
N PRO A 44 20.78 -28.25 27.17
CA PRO A 44 20.37 -29.66 27.21
C PRO A 44 21.04 -30.47 28.33
N ALA A 45 22.17 -29.99 28.88
CA ALA A 45 22.99 -30.72 29.84
C ALA A 45 22.70 -30.39 31.32
N LEU A 46 21.79 -29.46 31.62
CA LEU A 46 21.49 -29.03 32.99
C LEU A 46 20.20 -29.69 33.52
N PRO A 47 20.25 -30.51 34.58
CA PRO A 47 19.06 -31.07 35.20
C PRO A 47 18.40 -30.04 36.12
N GLY A 48 17.21 -29.54 35.77
CA GLY A 48 16.44 -28.63 36.64
C GLY A 48 15.36 -27.81 35.94
N PRO A 49 14.55 -27.04 36.69
CA PRO A 49 13.30 -26.39 36.24
C PRO A 49 13.47 -25.18 35.28
N SER A 50 14.63 -25.00 34.65
CA SER A 50 14.96 -23.89 33.72
C SER A 50 14.31 -24.01 32.32
N ARG A 51 13.17 -24.69 32.19
CA ARG A 51 12.47 -24.88 30.91
C ARG A 51 11.73 -23.62 30.43
N VAL A 52 11.36 -22.72 31.36
CA VAL A 52 10.80 -21.37 31.07
C VAL A 52 11.83 -20.48 30.36
N ASP A 53 13.13 -20.76 30.52
CA ASP A 53 14.20 -19.99 29.89
C ASP A 53 14.31 -20.22 28.37
N ARG A 54 13.85 -21.35 27.84
CA ARG A 54 14.00 -21.66 26.40
C ARG A 54 13.13 -20.79 25.51
N VAL A 55 11.87 -20.58 25.90
CA VAL A 55 10.95 -19.68 25.17
C VAL A 55 11.49 -18.25 25.22
N GLN A 56 11.96 -17.80 26.39
CA GLN A 56 12.52 -16.46 26.57
C GLN A 56 13.83 -16.29 25.79
N ALA A 57 14.71 -17.29 25.77
CA ALA A 57 15.95 -17.27 25.00
C ALA A 57 15.69 -17.22 23.49
N LEU A 58 14.78 -18.06 22.98
CA LEU A 58 14.38 -18.04 21.56
C LEU A 58 13.68 -16.72 21.21
N ARG A 59 12.85 -16.18 22.10
CA ARG A 59 12.24 -14.85 21.94
C ARG A 59 13.32 -13.77 21.86
N ALA A 60 14.28 -13.75 22.78
CA ALA A 60 15.39 -12.80 22.77
C ALA A 60 16.22 -12.92 21.48
N LEU A 61 16.46 -14.14 21.00
CA LEU A 61 17.14 -14.40 19.74
C LEU A 61 16.35 -13.86 18.54
N ILE A 62 15.03 -14.10 18.47
CA ILE A 62 14.15 -13.53 17.44
C ILE A 62 14.22 -12.00 17.47
N HIS A 63 14.12 -11.39 18.66
CA HIS A 63 14.22 -9.94 18.82
C HIS A 63 15.57 -9.40 18.32
N SER A 64 16.66 -10.04 18.71
CA SER A 64 18.02 -9.65 18.31
C SER A 64 18.21 -9.78 16.80
N ALA A 65 17.92 -10.96 16.24
CA ALA A 65 18.04 -11.25 14.81
C ALA A 65 17.21 -10.28 13.96
N MET A 66 15.97 -10.00 14.36
CA MET A 66 15.10 -9.05 13.66
C MET A 66 15.57 -7.60 13.79
N ASN A 67 16.25 -7.22 14.87
CA ASN A 67 16.89 -5.90 15.00
C ASN A 67 18.17 -5.80 14.16
N ALA A 68 18.80 -6.95 13.87
CA ALA A 68 19.94 -7.03 12.96
C ALA A 68 19.60 -7.28 11.50
N ASN A 69 18.32 -7.43 11.16
CA ASN A 69 17.86 -7.78 9.82
C ASN A 69 18.37 -9.15 9.34
N GLU A 70 18.68 -10.06 10.28
CA GLU A 70 19.13 -11.42 10.03
C GLU A 70 17.92 -12.36 9.89
N VAL A 71 17.20 -12.24 8.76
CA VAL A 71 15.92 -12.95 8.51
C VAL A 71 16.05 -14.47 8.65
N ALA A 72 17.12 -15.07 8.12
CA ALA A 72 17.33 -16.52 8.16
C ALA A 72 17.44 -17.06 9.60
N ARG A 73 18.14 -16.33 10.48
CA ARG A 73 18.29 -16.70 11.89
C ARG A 73 17.02 -16.49 12.68
N ALA A 74 16.27 -15.43 12.39
CA ALA A 74 14.97 -15.22 12.98
C ALA A 74 13.99 -16.35 12.59
N GLU A 75 13.99 -16.77 11.32
CA GLU A 75 13.25 -17.94 10.82
C GLU A 75 13.61 -19.20 11.60
N GLU A 76 14.90 -19.52 11.69
CA GLU A 76 15.40 -20.70 12.41
C GLU A 76 14.95 -20.69 13.88
N ALA A 77 15.09 -19.56 14.57
CA ALA A 77 14.65 -19.41 15.96
C ALA A 77 13.13 -19.55 16.12
N MET A 78 12.33 -19.00 15.19
CA MET A 78 10.87 -19.16 15.20
C MET A 78 10.43 -20.59 14.92
N ARG A 79 11.13 -21.30 14.02
CA ARG A 79 10.87 -22.73 13.78
C ARG A 79 11.22 -23.58 14.98
N ALA A 80 12.37 -23.34 15.59
CA ALA A 80 12.75 -24.01 16.83
C ALA A 80 11.71 -23.76 17.93
N LEU A 81 11.20 -22.54 18.03
CA LEU A 81 10.13 -22.18 18.97
C LEU A 81 8.83 -22.94 18.68
N ALA A 82 8.43 -23.05 17.41
CA ALA A 82 7.26 -23.83 17.01
C ALA A 82 7.40 -25.34 17.22
N GLN A 83 8.63 -25.87 17.23
CA GLN A 83 8.91 -27.30 17.45
C GLN A 83 8.96 -27.72 18.92
N LEU A 84 9.01 -26.78 19.88
CA LEU A 84 9.07 -27.11 21.31
C LEU A 84 7.94 -28.05 21.79
N PRO A 85 6.66 -27.85 21.38
CA PRO A 85 5.57 -28.75 21.78
C PRO A 85 5.78 -30.19 21.27
N LEU A 86 6.32 -30.35 20.05
CA LEU A 86 6.59 -31.66 19.45
C LEU A 86 7.72 -32.42 20.18
N GLN A 87 8.60 -31.69 20.86
CA GLN A 87 9.68 -32.25 21.66
C GLN A 87 9.23 -32.65 23.09
N GLY A 88 7.92 -32.54 23.39
CA GLY A 88 7.39 -32.81 24.73
C GLY A 88 7.84 -31.79 25.79
N ILE A 89 8.32 -30.63 25.35
CA ILE A 89 8.72 -29.55 26.27
C ILE A 89 7.44 -28.83 26.71
N PRO A 90 7.14 -28.76 28.02
CA PRO A 90 6.01 -27.99 28.50
C PRO A 90 6.24 -26.51 28.20
N VAL A 91 5.32 -25.89 27.46
CA VAL A 91 5.41 -24.50 27.04
C VAL A 91 4.20 -23.73 27.55
N ASP A 92 4.42 -22.53 28.06
CA ASP A 92 3.32 -21.57 28.19
C ASP A 92 2.83 -21.20 26.77
N HIS A 93 1.62 -21.67 26.44
CA HIS A 93 1.01 -21.41 25.13
C HIS A 93 0.87 -19.91 24.85
N ALA A 94 0.58 -19.08 25.86
CA ALA A 94 0.46 -17.64 25.67
C ALA A 94 1.80 -17.01 25.29
N GLY A 95 2.85 -17.28 26.08
CA GLY A 95 4.20 -16.78 25.79
C GLY A 95 4.77 -17.25 24.45
N LEU A 96 4.49 -18.50 24.05
CA LEU A 96 4.89 -19.04 22.73
C LEU A 96 4.18 -18.30 21.59
N VAL A 97 2.86 -18.14 21.70
CA VAL A 97 2.05 -17.48 20.67
C VAL A 97 2.46 -16.01 20.53
N ASP A 98 2.70 -15.31 21.64
CA ASP A 98 3.16 -13.92 21.64
C ASP A 98 4.52 -13.75 20.94
N ALA A 99 5.47 -14.64 21.21
CA ALA A 99 6.79 -14.61 20.58
C ALA A 99 6.71 -14.87 19.06
N LEU A 100 5.91 -15.84 18.64
CA LEU A 100 5.64 -16.11 17.22
C LEU A 100 4.93 -14.92 16.56
N GLN A 101 3.91 -14.36 17.20
CA GLN A 101 3.16 -13.22 16.67
C GLN A 101 4.06 -11.98 16.51
N TYR A 102 5.00 -11.75 17.44
CA TYR A 102 6.00 -10.71 17.30
C TYR A 102 6.92 -10.97 16.10
N GLY A 103 7.51 -12.15 16.01
CA GLY A 103 8.43 -12.53 14.93
C GLY A 103 7.77 -12.42 13.54
N ILE A 104 6.55 -12.96 13.40
CA ILE A 104 5.74 -12.88 12.17
C ILE A 104 5.45 -11.42 11.80
N ARG A 105 5.02 -10.58 12.76
CA ARG A 105 4.76 -9.16 12.49
C ARG A 105 6.01 -8.44 12.02
N ARG A 106 7.17 -8.73 12.62
CA ARG A 106 8.45 -8.13 12.21
C ARG A 106 8.88 -8.61 10.82
N LEU A 107 8.75 -9.90 10.50
CA LEU A 107 9.02 -10.42 9.16
C LEU A 107 8.07 -9.81 8.12
N ALA A 108 6.79 -9.66 8.46
CA ALA A 108 5.80 -9.01 7.62
C ALA A 108 6.15 -7.54 7.36
N VAL A 109 6.73 -6.82 8.33
CA VAL A 109 7.30 -5.49 8.10
C VAL A 109 8.52 -5.58 7.17
N ALA A 110 9.45 -6.50 7.39
CA ALA A 110 10.63 -6.67 6.54
C ALA A 110 10.25 -6.92 5.06
N THR A 111 9.20 -7.69 4.77
CA THR A 111 8.69 -7.85 3.39
C THR A 111 8.22 -6.54 2.75
N LYS A 112 7.72 -5.58 3.54
CA LYS A 112 7.34 -4.25 3.02
C LYS A 112 8.57 -3.41 2.68
N LEU A 113 9.65 -3.59 3.44
CA LEU A 113 10.86 -2.77 3.34
C LEU A 113 11.78 -3.18 2.18
N ARG A 114 11.53 -4.32 1.51
CA ARG A 114 12.38 -4.88 0.43
C ARG A 114 13.88 -4.85 0.76
N GLN A 115 14.22 -5.06 2.03
CA GLN A 115 15.61 -5.06 2.46
C GLN A 115 16.34 -6.25 1.82
N SER A 116 17.59 -6.04 1.39
CA SER A 116 18.49 -7.13 1.03
C SER A 116 18.73 -7.96 2.29
N CYS A 117 18.11 -9.12 2.37
CA CYS A 117 18.23 -10.06 3.48
C CYS A 117 18.80 -11.37 2.96
N ASP A 118 19.56 -12.06 3.82
CA ASP A 118 20.17 -13.37 3.51
C ASP A 118 19.11 -14.46 3.18
N ALA A 119 17.85 -14.24 3.57
CA ALA A 119 16.70 -15.05 3.19
C ALA A 119 15.49 -14.15 2.88
N HIS A 120 14.67 -14.57 1.92
CA HIS A 120 13.48 -13.81 1.52
C HIS A 120 12.38 -13.91 2.61
N PRO A 121 11.92 -12.80 3.23
CA PRO A 121 11.08 -12.88 4.43
C PRO A 121 9.70 -13.53 4.22
N ALA A 122 9.16 -13.54 3.00
CA ALA A 122 7.94 -14.31 2.71
C ALA A 122 8.15 -15.83 2.74
N LEU A 123 9.35 -16.32 2.40
CA LEU A 123 9.70 -17.74 2.52
C LEU A 123 9.87 -18.12 3.99
N ALA A 124 10.52 -17.25 4.77
CA ALA A 124 10.62 -17.43 6.22
C ALA A 124 9.24 -17.52 6.88
N LEU A 125 8.31 -16.63 6.50
CA LEU A 125 6.92 -16.70 6.98
C LEU A 125 6.22 -17.99 6.59
N ALA A 126 6.42 -18.49 5.36
CA ALA A 126 5.87 -19.78 4.94
C ALA A 126 6.42 -20.94 5.79
N SER A 127 7.74 -20.99 5.99
CA SER A 127 8.35 -22.06 6.78
C SER A 127 7.95 -22.03 8.25
N VAL A 128 7.79 -20.84 8.84
CA VAL A 128 7.27 -20.71 10.21
C VAL A 128 5.81 -21.16 10.28
N TYR A 129 5.01 -20.83 9.27
CA TYR A 129 3.62 -21.29 9.17
C TYR A 129 3.52 -22.82 9.12
N ASP A 130 4.33 -23.47 8.29
CA ASP A 130 4.38 -24.93 8.17
C ASP A 130 4.76 -25.58 9.50
N SER A 131 5.80 -25.07 10.17
CA SER A 131 6.19 -25.58 11.49
C SER A 131 5.10 -25.38 12.55
N CYS A 132 4.30 -24.31 12.46
CA CYS A 132 3.15 -24.13 13.34
C CYS A 132 2.05 -25.16 13.05
N ILE A 133 1.75 -25.44 11.77
CA ILE A 133 0.79 -26.49 11.39
C ILE A 133 1.25 -27.86 11.89
N GLU A 134 2.50 -28.22 11.63
CA GLU A 134 3.09 -29.50 12.05
C GLU A 134 2.99 -29.69 13.57
N ALA A 135 3.16 -28.61 14.34
CA ALA A 135 3.06 -28.60 15.79
C ALA A 135 1.62 -28.44 16.33
N GLY A 136 0.61 -28.35 15.45
CA GLY A 136 -0.78 -28.13 15.86
C GLY A 136 -1.06 -26.75 16.47
N ILE A 137 -0.19 -25.77 16.21
CA ILE A 137 -0.28 -24.41 16.77
C ILE A 137 -1.17 -23.56 15.87
N VAL A 138 -2.28 -23.06 16.43
CA VAL A 138 -3.17 -22.12 15.74
C VAL A 138 -2.61 -20.71 15.87
N LEU A 139 -2.24 -20.11 14.74
CA LEU A 139 -1.79 -18.72 14.72
C LEU A 139 -2.95 -17.76 14.98
N PRO A 140 -2.74 -16.68 15.75
CA PRO A 140 -3.73 -15.63 15.91
C PRO A 140 -4.14 -15.00 14.56
N PRO A 141 -5.38 -14.49 14.43
CA PRO A 141 -5.88 -13.87 13.20
C PRO A 141 -4.99 -12.75 12.66
N GLU A 142 -4.37 -11.94 13.52
CA GLU A 142 -3.46 -10.86 13.13
C GLU A 142 -2.15 -11.39 12.54
N ALA A 143 -1.64 -12.51 13.06
CA ALA A 143 -0.45 -13.16 12.52
C ALA A 143 -0.76 -13.78 11.16
N LEU A 144 -1.86 -14.54 11.05
CA LEU A 144 -2.26 -15.18 9.80
C LEU A 144 -2.57 -14.17 8.69
N SER A 145 -3.32 -13.11 9.00
CA SER A 145 -3.56 -12.01 8.04
C SER A 145 -2.26 -11.32 7.61
N SER A 146 -1.27 -11.20 8.52
CA SER A 146 0.06 -10.67 8.19
C SER A 146 0.85 -11.61 7.26
N VAL A 147 0.78 -12.93 7.47
CA VAL A 147 1.37 -13.94 6.60
C VAL A 147 0.78 -13.83 5.19
N ILE A 148 -0.55 -13.89 5.07
CA ILE A 148 -1.28 -13.78 3.79
C ILE A 148 -0.93 -12.49 3.07
N ALA A 149 -0.99 -11.35 3.77
CA ALA A 149 -0.69 -10.06 3.16
C ALA A 149 0.77 -9.94 2.70
N SER A 150 1.70 -10.61 3.39
CA SER A 150 3.13 -10.62 3.04
C SER A 150 3.41 -11.49 1.82
N MET A 151 2.83 -12.70 1.78
CA MET A 151 2.87 -13.55 0.59
C MET A 151 2.29 -12.84 -0.63
N ALA A 152 1.15 -12.16 -0.46
CA ALA A 152 0.52 -11.37 -1.53
C ALA A 152 1.34 -10.17 -2.03
N ARG A 153 2.38 -9.74 -1.32
CA ARG A 153 3.32 -8.70 -1.78
C ARG A 153 4.54 -9.27 -2.50
N SER A 154 4.84 -10.54 -2.26
CA SER A 154 6.13 -11.13 -2.60
C SER A 154 6.06 -12.22 -3.66
N LEU A 155 4.92 -12.91 -3.76
CA LEU A 155 4.74 -13.99 -4.72
C LEU A 155 4.12 -13.47 -6.01
N PRO A 156 4.50 -14.03 -7.18
CA PRO A 156 3.80 -13.80 -8.43
C PRO A 156 2.36 -14.36 -8.37
N PRO A 157 1.42 -13.88 -9.20
CA PRO A 157 0.01 -14.23 -9.14
C PRO A 157 -0.29 -15.74 -9.10
N ASP A 158 0.36 -16.54 -9.95
CA ASP A 158 0.10 -17.98 -10.06
C ASP A 158 0.55 -18.75 -8.81
N ALA A 159 1.75 -18.44 -8.30
CA ALA A 159 2.26 -19.04 -7.06
C ALA A 159 1.45 -18.59 -5.85
N LEU A 160 1.04 -17.31 -5.83
CA LEU A 160 0.18 -16.78 -4.78
C LEU A 160 -1.15 -17.52 -4.74
N LEU A 161 -1.77 -17.81 -5.90
CA LEU A 161 -3.05 -18.50 -5.97
C LEU A 161 -2.99 -19.88 -5.30
N ALA A 162 -1.98 -20.69 -5.63
CA ALA A 162 -1.81 -22.02 -5.05
C ALA A 162 -1.62 -21.97 -3.53
N VAL A 163 -0.83 -21.02 -3.04
CA VAL A 163 -0.61 -20.82 -1.60
C VAL A 163 -1.89 -20.37 -0.89
N LEU A 164 -2.67 -19.47 -1.50
CA LEU A 164 -3.93 -19.01 -0.91
C LEU A 164 -4.95 -20.13 -0.81
N ASP A 165 -5.06 -21.00 -1.82
CA ASP A 165 -6.01 -22.12 -1.78
C ASP A 165 -5.67 -23.11 -0.65
N ALA A 166 -4.38 -23.42 -0.49
CA ALA A 166 -3.87 -24.24 0.61
C ALA A 166 -4.20 -23.63 1.98
N LEU A 167 -3.89 -22.35 2.17
CA LEU A 167 -4.18 -21.62 3.41
C LEU A 167 -5.69 -21.51 3.67
N GLN A 168 -6.49 -21.32 2.62
CA GLN A 168 -7.94 -21.23 2.72
C GLN A 168 -8.54 -22.56 3.21
N LEU A 169 -8.10 -23.69 2.66
CA LEU A 169 -8.59 -25.01 3.06
C LEU A 169 -8.33 -25.28 4.54
N ASP A 170 -7.11 -24.99 5.00
CA ASP A 170 -6.73 -25.11 6.41
C ASP A 170 -7.54 -24.15 7.30
N PHE A 171 -7.67 -22.88 6.90
CA PHE A 171 -8.47 -21.89 7.63
C PHE A 171 -9.94 -22.32 7.80
N LEU A 172 -10.56 -22.82 6.73
CA LEU A 172 -11.95 -23.29 6.76
C LEU A 172 -12.09 -24.59 7.57
N ALA A 173 -11.13 -25.51 7.49
CA ALA A 173 -11.14 -26.77 8.24
C ALA A 173 -11.12 -26.55 9.76
N ARG A 174 -10.53 -25.44 10.22
CA ARG A 174 -10.49 -25.06 11.65
C ARG A 174 -11.83 -24.53 12.19
N GLY A 175 -12.82 -24.29 11.33
CA GLY A 175 -14.13 -23.78 11.75
C GLY A 175 -14.11 -22.35 12.29
N ALA A 176 -13.08 -21.56 11.94
CA ALA A 176 -12.87 -20.20 12.42
C ALA A 176 -14.08 -19.29 12.12
N ARG A 177 -14.75 -18.77 13.16
CA ARG A 177 -15.85 -17.79 13.05
C ARG A 177 -15.46 -16.49 13.73
N GLY A 178 -15.82 -15.35 13.12
CA GLY A 178 -15.49 -14.01 13.62
C GLY A 178 -14.12 -13.46 13.21
N GLU A 179 -13.29 -14.22 12.48
CA GLU A 179 -11.94 -13.84 12.08
C GLU A 179 -11.90 -12.98 10.80
N TYR A 180 -12.65 -11.87 10.79
CA TYR A 180 -12.85 -11.06 9.58
C TYR A 180 -11.57 -10.39 9.04
N SER A 181 -10.56 -10.19 9.87
CA SER A 181 -9.24 -9.67 9.44
C SER A 181 -8.52 -10.64 8.50
N VAL A 182 -8.63 -11.95 8.76
CA VAL A 182 -8.08 -13.01 7.91
C VAL A 182 -8.87 -13.09 6.60
N VAL A 183 -10.20 -13.04 6.66
CA VAL A 183 -11.06 -13.04 5.47
C VAL A 183 -10.79 -11.81 4.59
N CYS A 184 -10.60 -10.62 5.19
CA CYS A 184 -10.16 -9.42 4.46
C CYS A 184 -8.83 -9.65 3.73
N ALA A 185 -7.86 -10.26 4.42
CA ALA A 185 -6.53 -10.54 3.86
C ALA A 185 -6.62 -11.51 2.67
N PHE A 186 -7.40 -12.59 2.78
CA PHE A 186 -7.65 -13.52 1.67
C PHE A 186 -8.30 -12.84 0.49
N ILE A 187 -9.39 -12.10 0.69
CA ILE A 187 -10.11 -11.40 -0.39
C ILE A 187 -9.14 -10.46 -1.13
N ALA A 188 -8.38 -9.66 -0.40
CA ALA A 188 -7.41 -8.75 -0.99
C ALA A 188 -6.27 -9.49 -1.72
N ALA A 189 -5.79 -10.61 -1.18
CA ALA A 189 -4.73 -11.42 -1.78
C ALA A 189 -5.19 -12.12 -3.06
N TYR A 190 -6.40 -12.68 -3.07
CA TYR A 190 -7.02 -13.26 -4.27
C TYR A 190 -7.22 -12.22 -5.38
N GLY A 191 -7.58 -10.98 -5.02
CA GLY A 191 -7.61 -9.88 -5.99
C GLY A 191 -6.25 -9.55 -6.59
N ARG A 192 -5.16 -9.66 -5.81
CA ARG A 192 -3.78 -9.51 -6.32
C ARG A 192 -3.32 -10.67 -7.19
N ALA A 193 -3.85 -11.87 -6.93
CA ALA A 193 -3.68 -13.03 -7.79
C ALA A 193 -4.58 -12.97 -9.04
N SER A 194 -5.25 -11.85 -9.31
CA SER A 194 -6.20 -11.67 -10.42
C SER A 194 -7.38 -12.66 -10.41
N ARG A 195 -7.71 -13.23 -9.24
CA ARG A 195 -8.82 -14.18 -9.03
C ARG A 195 -9.78 -13.73 -7.93
N PRO A 196 -10.40 -12.54 -8.04
CA PRO A 196 -11.30 -12.01 -7.02
C PRO A 196 -12.55 -12.88 -6.80
N ASP A 197 -12.94 -13.67 -7.81
CA ASP A 197 -14.00 -14.69 -7.73
C ASP A 197 -13.77 -15.68 -6.59
N ARG A 198 -12.53 -16.07 -6.33
CA ARG A 198 -12.21 -17.01 -5.23
C ARG A 198 -12.32 -16.39 -3.85
N GLY A 199 -11.94 -15.12 -3.71
CA GLY A 199 -12.17 -14.37 -2.47
C GLY A 199 -13.67 -14.21 -2.17
N GLU A 200 -14.48 -14.00 -3.20
CA GLU A 200 -15.94 -13.96 -3.07
C GLU A 200 -16.52 -15.33 -2.72
N ALA A 201 -16.01 -16.41 -3.33
CA ALA A 201 -16.41 -17.78 -3.01
C ALA A 201 -16.04 -18.17 -1.57
N LEU A 202 -14.87 -17.76 -1.09
CA LEU A 202 -14.49 -17.90 0.32
C LEU A 202 -15.51 -17.20 1.22
N LEU A 203 -15.82 -15.94 0.94
CA LEU A 203 -16.78 -15.18 1.75
C LEU A 203 -18.19 -15.80 1.69
N LEU A 204 -18.60 -16.35 0.55
CA LEU A 204 -19.87 -17.06 0.41
C LEU A 204 -19.94 -18.28 1.33
N THR A 205 -18.89 -19.11 1.34
CA THR A 205 -18.76 -20.25 2.25
C THR A 205 -18.72 -19.80 3.71
N TYR A 206 -18.06 -18.67 3.99
CA TYR A 206 -17.91 -18.12 5.33
C TYR A 206 -19.20 -17.51 5.89
N ALA A 207 -19.97 -16.80 5.06
CA ALA A 207 -21.18 -16.08 5.45
C ALA A 207 -22.35 -17.00 5.82
N GLY A 208 -22.33 -18.25 5.36
CA GLY A 208 -23.37 -19.23 5.65
C GLY A 208 -24.67 -18.98 4.87
N LYS A 209 -25.82 -19.39 5.46
CA LYS A 209 -27.14 -19.28 4.84
C LYS A 209 -27.77 -17.92 5.15
N GLY A 210 -28.36 -17.27 4.15
CA GLY A 210 -29.08 -16.01 4.30
C GLY A 210 -29.50 -15.41 2.96
N GLN A 211 -30.05 -14.20 2.99
CA GLN A 211 -30.44 -13.47 1.79
C GLN A 211 -29.31 -12.51 1.36
N GLY A 212 -28.97 -12.51 0.07
CA GLY A 212 -28.03 -11.57 -0.51
C GLY A 212 -28.66 -10.21 -0.83
N CYS A 213 -27.84 -9.25 -1.26
CA CYS A 213 -28.29 -7.89 -1.60
C CYS A 213 -29.34 -7.90 -2.72
N ARG A 214 -29.18 -8.79 -3.72
CA ARG A 214 -30.10 -8.85 -4.86
C ARG A 214 -31.48 -9.35 -4.43
N ALA A 215 -31.53 -10.37 -3.58
CA ALA A 215 -32.77 -10.90 -3.04
C ALA A 215 -33.51 -9.82 -2.22
N LEU A 216 -32.79 -9.08 -1.37
CA LEU A 216 -33.35 -8.00 -0.56
C LEU A 216 -33.83 -6.79 -1.38
N ALA A 217 -33.13 -6.50 -2.49
CA ALA A 217 -33.47 -5.38 -3.36
C ALA A 217 -34.72 -5.64 -4.22
N LEU A 218 -35.09 -6.90 -4.49
CA LEU A 218 -36.24 -7.24 -5.34
C LEU A 218 -37.59 -6.75 -4.78
N PRO A 219 -37.95 -7.04 -3.50
CA PRO A 219 -39.13 -6.45 -2.87
C PRO A 219 -39.08 -4.92 -2.86
N HIS A 220 -37.89 -4.37 -2.62
CA HIS A 220 -37.66 -2.92 -2.51
C HIS A 220 -37.67 -2.19 -3.85
N LYS A 221 -37.49 -2.89 -4.97
CA LYS A 221 -37.54 -2.28 -6.30
C LYS A 221 -38.86 -1.54 -6.54
N ARG A 222 -39.96 -2.09 -6.02
CA ARG A 222 -41.30 -1.51 -6.18
C ARG A 222 -41.51 -0.25 -5.35
N THR A 223 -40.77 -0.10 -4.26
CA THR A 223 -40.94 0.98 -3.27
C THR A 223 -39.77 1.96 -3.24
N SER A 224 -38.64 1.64 -3.87
CA SER A 224 -37.42 2.43 -3.83
C SER A 224 -36.75 2.54 -5.20
N ALA A 225 -36.68 3.76 -5.73
CA ALA A 225 -35.91 4.09 -6.93
C ALA A 225 -34.43 3.70 -6.79
N ARG A 226 -33.88 3.71 -5.57
CA ARG A 226 -32.50 3.34 -5.28
C ARG A 226 -32.27 1.83 -5.47
N ALA A 227 -33.21 1.00 -5.01
CA ALA A 227 -33.16 -0.45 -5.24
C ALA A 227 -33.32 -0.80 -6.73
N ALA A 228 -34.18 -0.07 -7.45
CA ALA A 228 -34.32 -0.23 -8.90
C ALA A 228 -33.01 0.11 -9.65
N ALA A 229 -32.40 1.26 -9.36
CA ALA A 229 -31.14 1.69 -9.96
C ALA A 229 -29.97 0.74 -9.62
N PHE A 230 -29.93 0.21 -8.39
CA PHE A 230 -28.98 -0.84 -8.00
C PHE A 230 -29.15 -2.09 -8.88
N LEU A 231 -30.38 -2.63 -8.97
CA LEU A 231 -30.64 -3.86 -9.71
C LEU A 231 -30.31 -3.72 -11.21
N GLU A 232 -30.58 -2.58 -11.82
CA GLU A 232 -30.19 -2.32 -13.21
C GLU A 232 -28.66 -2.37 -13.41
N ARG A 233 -27.90 -1.77 -12.50
CA ARG A 233 -26.42 -1.74 -12.57
C ARG A 233 -25.78 -3.10 -12.31
N THR A 234 -26.48 -4.01 -11.63
CA THR A 234 -25.96 -5.36 -11.31
C THR A 234 -26.15 -6.41 -12.40
N ARG A 235 -26.76 -6.08 -13.55
CA ARG A 235 -27.05 -7.03 -14.66
C ARG A 235 -25.84 -7.36 -15.55
N MET A 236 -24.62 -7.27 -15.05
CA MET A 236 -23.41 -7.43 -15.86
C MET A 236 -23.02 -8.90 -16.04
N ARG A 237 -22.40 -9.23 -17.19
CA ARG A 237 -21.94 -10.60 -17.53
C ARG A 237 -20.96 -11.17 -16.50
N ASN A 238 -20.17 -10.31 -15.85
CA ASN A 238 -19.21 -10.66 -14.79
C ASN A 238 -19.64 -10.11 -13.42
N ALA A 239 -20.94 -10.09 -13.13
CA ALA A 239 -21.43 -9.59 -11.85
C ALA A 239 -20.83 -10.39 -10.67
N PRO A 240 -20.37 -9.71 -9.60
CA PRO A 240 -19.93 -10.39 -8.39
C PRO A 240 -20.96 -11.36 -7.80
N SER A 241 -20.48 -12.40 -7.11
CA SER A 241 -21.32 -13.35 -6.38
C SER A 241 -22.20 -12.62 -5.37
N ASP A 242 -23.51 -12.90 -5.34
CA ASP A 242 -24.43 -12.29 -4.36
C ASP A 242 -24.30 -13.01 -3.01
N VAL A 243 -23.37 -12.53 -2.19
CA VAL A 243 -23.08 -13.10 -0.87
C VAL A 243 -24.22 -12.78 0.10
N ALA A 244 -24.71 -13.81 0.80
CA ALA A 244 -25.71 -13.69 1.84
C ALA A 244 -25.25 -12.68 2.91
N LEU A 245 -26.10 -11.72 3.26
CA LEU A 245 -25.80 -10.78 4.34
C LEU A 245 -25.90 -11.51 5.69
N GLY A 246 -24.95 -11.20 6.56
CA GLY A 246 -24.85 -11.68 7.94
C GLY A 246 -23.93 -10.75 8.73
N ASP A 247 -23.33 -11.25 9.81
CA ASP A 247 -22.47 -10.46 10.69
C ASP A 247 -21.31 -9.77 9.96
N TRP A 248 -20.76 -10.43 8.92
CA TRP A 248 -19.68 -9.88 8.10
C TRP A 248 -20.06 -8.53 7.45
N ALA A 249 -21.34 -8.31 7.16
CA ALA A 249 -21.84 -7.12 6.47
C ALA A 249 -21.67 -5.84 7.32
N ALA A 250 -21.53 -5.96 8.64
CA ALA A 250 -21.23 -4.82 9.52
C ALA A 250 -19.78 -4.33 9.36
N HIS A 251 -18.88 -5.17 8.85
CA HIS A 251 -17.45 -4.86 8.79
C HIS A 251 -17.08 -4.12 7.50
N THR A 252 -17.00 -2.78 7.57
CA THR A 252 -16.61 -1.92 6.44
C THR A 252 -15.29 -2.32 5.78
N ALA A 253 -14.36 -2.91 6.53
CA ALA A 253 -13.10 -3.42 5.99
C ALA A 253 -13.29 -4.53 4.92
N LEU A 254 -14.28 -5.41 5.09
CA LEU A 254 -14.59 -6.47 4.12
C LEU A 254 -15.16 -5.88 2.83
N TRP A 255 -16.09 -4.92 2.93
CA TRP A 255 -16.60 -4.20 1.76
C TRP A 255 -15.47 -3.53 0.99
N ASN A 256 -14.56 -2.86 1.69
CA ASN A 256 -13.39 -2.24 1.08
C ASN A 256 -12.44 -3.27 0.46
N ALA A 257 -12.26 -4.44 1.10
CA ALA A 257 -11.44 -5.54 0.56
C ALA A 257 -12.04 -6.12 -0.73
N LEU A 258 -13.36 -6.30 -0.81
CA LEU A 258 -14.07 -6.78 -2.00
C LEU A 258 -13.91 -5.81 -3.19
N ILE A 259 -14.13 -4.51 -2.94
CA ILE A 259 -13.92 -3.46 -3.94
C ILE A 259 -12.45 -3.47 -4.37
N ARG A 260 -11.52 -3.49 -3.41
CA ARG A 260 -10.07 -3.51 -3.68
C ARG A 260 -9.67 -4.72 -4.51
N ALA A 261 -10.17 -5.91 -4.18
CA ALA A 261 -9.82 -7.14 -4.87
C ALA A 261 -10.18 -7.06 -6.36
N ARG A 262 -11.40 -6.59 -6.67
CA ARG A 262 -11.83 -6.35 -8.05
C ARG A 262 -11.01 -5.28 -8.75
N THR A 263 -10.71 -4.16 -8.07
CA THR A 263 -9.84 -3.12 -8.66
C THR A 263 -8.43 -3.61 -8.95
N CYS A 264 -7.85 -4.46 -8.09
CA CYS A 264 -6.53 -5.05 -8.30
C CYS A 264 -6.52 -6.03 -9.48
N ALA A 265 -7.61 -6.76 -9.69
CA ALA A 265 -7.78 -7.64 -10.84
C ALA A 265 -8.15 -6.90 -12.14
N GLY A 266 -8.29 -5.56 -12.10
CA GLY A 266 -8.65 -4.74 -13.26
C GLY A 266 -10.13 -4.76 -13.63
N ASP A 267 -11.01 -5.29 -12.77
CA ASP A 267 -12.45 -5.38 -12.99
C ASP A 267 -13.20 -4.26 -12.26
N LEU A 268 -13.16 -3.05 -12.85
CA LEU A 268 -13.74 -1.85 -12.25
C LEU A 268 -15.26 -1.83 -12.30
N ALA A 269 -15.85 -2.50 -13.28
CA ALA A 269 -17.29 -2.68 -13.36
C ALA A 269 -17.80 -3.49 -12.16
N ALA A 270 -17.20 -4.65 -11.87
CA ALA A 270 -17.56 -5.44 -10.70
C ALA A 270 -17.22 -4.73 -9.38
N ALA A 271 -16.11 -3.99 -9.31
CA ALA A 271 -15.78 -3.15 -8.15
C ALA A 271 -16.89 -2.10 -7.88
N SER A 272 -17.42 -1.49 -8.93
CA SER A 272 -18.53 -0.54 -8.83
C SER A 272 -19.81 -1.21 -8.33
N VAL A 273 -20.08 -2.45 -8.71
CA VAL A 273 -21.21 -3.23 -8.16
C VAL A 273 -21.07 -3.46 -6.66
N TRP A 274 -19.87 -3.82 -6.19
CA TRP A 274 -19.62 -3.97 -4.75
C TRP A 274 -19.80 -2.64 -3.99
N LEU A 275 -19.38 -1.52 -4.57
CA LEU A 275 -19.65 -0.20 -4.00
C LEU A 275 -21.16 0.06 -3.91
N GLU A 276 -21.93 -0.23 -4.96
CA GLU A 276 -23.38 -0.05 -4.92
C GLU A 276 -24.08 -0.99 -3.91
N ARG A 277 -23.60 -2.22 -3.72
CA ARG A 277 -24.08 -3.11 -2.66
C ARG A 277 -23.81 -2.53 -1.28
N TYR A 278 -22.59 -2.06 -1.05
CA TYR A 278 -22.23 -1.38 0.20
C TYR A 278 -23.17 -0.19 0.45
N ARG A 279 -23.42 0.65 -0.56
CA ARG A 279 -24.34 1.79 -0.47
C ARG A 279 -25.77 1.36 -0.18
N PHE A 280 -26.25 0.30 -0.82
CA PHE A 280 -27.58 -0.25 -0.54
C PHE A 280 -27.69 -0.67 0.93
N VAL A 281 -26.76 -1.49 1.44
CA VAL A 281 -26.81 -1.99 2.82
C VAL A 281 -26.59 -0.87 3.86
N ALA A 282 -25.74 0.12 3.56
CA ALA A 282 -25.49 1.25 4.45
C ALA A 282 -26.69 2.20 4.60
N HIS A 283 -27.63 2.19 3.65
CA HIS A 283 -28.81 3.06 3.61
C HIS A 283 -30.14 2.31 3.73
N ALA A 284 -30.15 0.98 3.62
CA ALA A 284 -31.34 0.17 3.79
C ALA A 284 -31.86 0.28 5.24
N PRO A 285 -33.17 0.48 5.44
CA PRO A 285 -33.77 0.43 6.77
C PRO A 285 -33.53 -0.93 7.46
N ARG A 286 -33.40 -0.96 8.79
CA ARG A 286 -33.12 -2.18 9.56
C ARG A 286 -34.11 -3.32 9.30
N HIS A 287 -35.40 -3.01 9.10
CA HIS A 287 -36.42 -4.02 8.80
C HIS A 287 -36.21 -4.69 7.44
N VAL A 288 -35.57 -4.01 6.49
CA VAL A 288 -35.18 -4.56 5.18
C VAL A 288 -34.03 -5.54 5.32
N LEU A 289 -33.10 -5.23 6.22
CA LEU A 289 -31.90 -6.02 6.44
C LEU A 289 -32.14 -7.26 7.31
N GLY A 290 -33.37 -7.50 7.77
CA GLY A 290 -33.69 -8.68 8.58
C GLY A 290 -32.87 -8.79 9.86
N GLY A 291 -32.52 -7.65 10.48
CA GLY A 291 -31.69 -7.60 11.68
C GLY A 291 -30.17 -7.52 11.43
N VAL A 292 -29.71 -7.59 10.18
CA VAL A 292 -28.29 -7.36 9.85
C VAL A 292 -27.89 -5.92 10.17
N VAL A 293 -26.76 -5.78 10.86
CA VAL A 293 -26.19 -4.47 11.21
C VAL A 293 -25.56 -3.83 9.96
N SER A 294 -25.97 -2.60 9.66
CA SER A 294 -25.41 -1.83 8.55
C SER A 294 -23.93 -1.50 8.78
N PRO A 295 -23.10 -1.49 7.73
CA PRO A 295 -21.70 -1.09 7.86
C PRO A 295 -21.59 0.40 8.17
N GLN A 296 -20.47 0.79 8.77
CA GLN A 296 -20.16 2.21 8.98
C GLN A 296 -19.98 2.92 7.63
N ARG A 297 -20.61 4.09 7.51
CA ARG A 297 -20.52 4.99 6.35
C ARG A 297 -19.17 5.70 6.37
N THR A 298 -18.21 5.23 5.57
CA THR A 298 -16.86 5.79 5.52
C THR A 298 -16.45 6.10 4.09
N ALA A 299 -15.55 7.06 3.92
CA ALA A 299 -15.00 7.43 2.62
C ALA A 299 -14.08 6.35 2.00
N SER A 300 -13.68 5.32 2.76
CA SER A 300 -12.64 4.37 2.37
C SER A 300 -13.00 3.54 1.13
N SER A 301 -14.24 3.04 1.04
CA SER A 301 -14.73 2.27 -0.11
C SER A 301 -14.78 3.10 -1.40
N TYR A 302 -15.15 4.37 -1.29
CA TYR A 302 -15.15 5.33 -2.41
C TYR A 302 -13.73 5.64 -2.87
N LEU A 303 -12.83 5.87 -1.91
CA LEU A 303 -11.43 6.20 -2.16
C LEU A 303 -10.71 5.06 -2.90
N THR A 304 -10.95 3.81 -2.51
CA THR A 304 -10.38 2.63 -3.20
C THR A 304 -10.78 2.60 -4.67
N LEU A 305 -12.06 2.80 -4.99
CA LEU A 305 -12.50 2.83 -6.39
C LEU A 305 -11.90 4.04 -7.14
N MET A 306 -11.88 5.22 -6.53
CA MET A 306 -11.30 6.43 -7.15
C MET A 306 -9.80 6.29 -7.43
N HIS A 307 -9.02 5.71 -6.52
CA HIS A 307 -7.61 5.42 -6.77
C HIS A 307 -7.42 4.54 -8.00
N ALA A 308 -8.24 3.50 -8.16
CA ALA A 308 -8.13 2.60 -9.31
C ALA A 308 -8.45 3.34 -10.62
N MET A 309 -9.52 4.15 -10.63
CA MET A 309 -9.91 4.97 -11.79
C MET A 309 -8.92 6.11 -12.11
N SER A 310 -8.09 6.55 -11.15
CA SER A 310 -7.14 7.65 -11.35
C SER A 310 -6.01 7.31 -12.33
N SER A 311 -5.75 6.01 -12.54
CA SER A 311 -4.73 5.49 -13.44
C SER A 311 -5.21 5.43 -14.90
N ALA A 312 -4.29 5.49 -15.86
CA ALA A 312 -4.63 5.33 -17.27
C ALA A 312 -5.16 3.92 -17.63
N PRO A 313 -4.56 2.81 -17.15
CA PRO A 313 -5.12 1.48 -17.35
C PRO A 313 -6.50 1.35 -16.70
N GLY A 314 -6.67 1.86 -15.48
CA GLY A 314 -7.94 1.81 -14.77
C GLY A 314 -9.05 2.52 -15.53
N ILE A 315 -8.90 3.78 -15.91
CA ILE A 315 -9.98 4.48 -16.60
C ILE A 315 -10.35 3.84 -17.95
N ARG A 316 -9.38 3.24 -18.66
CA ARG A 316 -9.63 2.47 -19.89
C ARG A 316 -10.43 1.20 -19.60
N ALA A 317 -10.05 0.45 -18.57
CA ALA A 317 -10.79 -0.73 -18.14
C ALA A 317 -12.23 -0.38 -17.76
N LEU A 318 -12.43 0.69 -16.99
CA LEU A 318 -13.77 1.19 -16.66
C LEU A 318 -14.57 1.48 -17.93
N PHE A 319 -13.98 2.22 -18.88
CA PHE A 319 -14.65 2.56 -20.12
C PHE A 319 -15.06 1.30 -20.89
N GLN A 320 -14.13 0.36 -21.10
CA GLN A 320 -14.37 -0.89 -21.85
C GLN A 320 -15.41 -1.81 -21.19
N GLN A 321 -15.45 -1.84 -19.86
CA GLN A 321 -16.33 -2.73 -19.09
C GLN A 321 -17.70 -2.11 -18.79
N SER A 322 -17.86 -0.79 -18.96
CA SER A 322 -19.11 -0.08 -18.70
C SER A 322 -20.13 -0.31 -19.82
N SER A 323 -21.41 -0.32 -19.47
CA SER A 323 -22.49 -0.33 -20.47
C SER A 323 -22.48 0.94 -21.33
N SER A 324 -23.06 0.86 -22.54
CA SER A 324 -23.19 2.01 -23.45
C SER A 324 -23.91 3.20 -22.79
N GLN A 325 -24.93 2.93 -21.98
CA GLN A 325 -25.65 3.94 -21.21
C GLN A 325 -24.76 4.61 -20.15
N ALA A 326 -23.96 3.84 -19.42
CA ALA A 326 -23.04 4.37 -18.42
C ALA A 326 -21.93 5.21 -19.06
N GLN A 327 -21.39 4.76 -20.20
CA GLN A 327 -20.43 5.55 -20.99
C GLN A 327 -21.07 6.86 -21.49
N ALA A 328 -22.30 6.82 -22.00
CA ALA A 328 -23.00 8.01 -22.47
C ALA A 328 -23.31 9.01 -21.33
N ALA A 329 -23.64 8.53 -20.13
CA ALA A 329 -23.82 9.37 -18.96
C ALA A 329 -22.51 10.06 -18.55
N LEU A 330 -21.41 9.31 -18.49
CA LEU A 330 -20.09 9.87 -18.18
C LEU A 330 -19.58 10.83 -19.26
N ARG A 331 -19.86 10.58 -20.55
CA ARG A 331 -19.55 11.51 -21.65
C ARG A 331 -20.35 12.80 -21.54
N ARG A 332 -21.64 12.73 -21.22
CA ARG A 332 -22.47 13.93 -20.96
C ARG A 332 -21.93 14.72 -19.78
N GLN A 333 -21.55 14.05 -18.69
CA GLN A 333 -20.93 14.70 -17.54
C GLN A 333 -19.58 15.33 -17.91
N SER A 334 -18.72 14.61 -18.63
CA SER A 334 -17.43 15.13 -19.10
C SER A 334 -17.59 16.41 -19.92
N LYS A 335 -18.58 16.46 -20.82
CA LYS A 335 -18.93 17.69 -21.55
C LYS A 335 -19.43 18.80 -20.64
N ALA A 336 -20.36 18.50 -19.72
CA ALA A 336 -20.94 19.48 -18.82
C ALA A 336 -19.93 20.13 -17.86
N TYR A 337 -18.90 19.37 -17.45
CA TYR A 337 -17.82 19.87 -16.59
C TYR A 337 -16.59 20.34 -17.37
N GLU A 338 -16.65 20.36 -18.72
CA GLU A 338 -15.52 20.66 -19.59
C GLU A 338 -14.22 19.94 -19.17
N SER A 339 -14.36 18.71 -18.71
CA SER A 339 -13.27 17.99 -18.05
C SER A 339 -13.01 16.65 -18.73
N PRO A 340 -11.75 16.15 -18.71
CA PRO A 340 -11.44 14.84 -19.25
C PRO A 340 -12.31 13.75 -18.62
N TYR A 341 -12.64 12.71 -19.39
CA TYR A 341 -13.48 11.57 -18.95
C TYR A 341 -13.09 11.03 -17.57
N ARG A 342 -11.78 10.99 -17.26
CA ARG A 342 -11.27 10.58 -15.95
C ARG A 342 -11.75 11.48 -14.80
N SER A 343 -11.74 12.80 -14.98
CA SER A 343 -12.22 13.75 -13.97
C SER A 343 -13.73 13.58 -13.75
N ALA A 344 -14.49 13.44 -14.84
CA ALA A 344 -15.94 13.18 -14.75
C ALA A 344 -16.25 11.89 -13.95
N ALA A 345 -15.48 10.83 -14.15
CA ALA A 345 -15.63 9.59 -13.39
C ALA A 345 -15.33 9.78 -11.89
N ILE A 346 -14.24 10.48 -11.52
CA ILE A 346 -13.91 10.79 -10.12
C ILE A 346 -15.01 11.65 -9.48
N HIS A 347 -15.45 12.73 -10.14
CA HIS A 347 -16.52 13.58 -9.64
C HIS A 347 -17.87 12.84 -9.54
N SER A 348 -18.12 11.85 -10.39
CA SER A 348 -19.32 11.01 -10.27
C SER A 348 -19.32 10.24 -8.94
N VAL A 349 -18.18 9.68 -8.52
CA VAL A 349 -18.06 8.98 -7.24
C VAL A 349 -18.11 9.94 -6.06
N LEU A 350 -17.53 11.14 -6.17
CA LEU A 350 -17.69 12.20 -5.16
C LEU A 350 -19.15 12.60 -4.99
N ARG A 351 -19.92 12.69 -6.08
CA ARG A 351 -21.36 12.97 -6.01
C ARG A 351 -22.11 11.86 -5.28
N LEU A 352 -21.78 10.60 -5.53
CA LEU A 352 -22.37 9.46 -4.78
C LEU A 352 -22.05 9.55 -3.29
N MET A 353 -20.81 9.90 -2.94
CA MET A 353 -20.37 10.06 -1.55
C MET A 353 -21.12 11.20 -0.86
N HIS A 354 -21.29 12.34 -1.55
CA HIS A 354 -22.06 13.48 -1.04
C HIS A 354 -23.55 13.15 -0.84
N GLN A 355 -24.17 12.47 -1.81
CA GLN A 355 -25.55 11.97 -1.70
C GLN A 355 -25.74 11.01 -0.51
N ASP A 356 -24.67 10.33 -0.10
CA ASP A 356 -24.68 9.38 1.00
C ASP A 356 -24.34 10.05 2.35
N GLY A 357 -24.13 11.37 2.36
CA GLY A 357 -23.82 12.16 3.56
C GLY A 357 -22.44 11.85 4.13
N ILE A 358 -21.50 11.37 3.33
CA ILE A 358 -20.17 10.96 3.79
C ILE A 358 -19.20 12.13 3.65
N VAL A 359 -18.60 12.52 4.77
CA VAL A 359 -17.57 13.56 4.82
C VAL A 359 -16.22 12.98 4.35
N PRO A 360 -15.49 13.65 3.44
CA PRO A 360 -14.16 13.23 3.04
C PRO A 360 -13.18 13.27 4.22
N GLY A 361 -12.47 12.17 4.48
CA GLY A 361 -11.35 12.17 5.42
C GLY A 361 -10.05 12.71 4.80
N VAL A 362 -9.02 12.93 5.62
CA VAL A 362 -7.71 13.45 5.20
C VAL A 362 -7.09 12.68 4.02
N ALA A 363 -7.20 11.34 4.00
CA ALA A 363 -6.68 10.53 2.90
C ALA A 363 -7.38 10.82 1.56
N MET A 364 -8.69 11.05 1.59
CA MET A 364 -9.48 11.43 0.41
C MET A 364 -9.09 12.82 -0.07
N LEU A 365 -9.03 13.79 0.84
CA LEU A 365 -8.67 15.17 0.52
C LEU A 365 -7.26 15.25 -0.07
N ASN A 366 -6.30 14.52 0.49
CA ASN A 366 -4.95 14.40 -0.06
C ASN A 366 -4.93 13.82 -1.48
N PHE A 367 -5.73 12.78 -1.73
CA PHE A 367 -5.89 12.23 -3.08
C PHE A 367 -6.47 13.26 -4.04
N LEU A 368 -7.52 13.99 -3.64
CA LEU A 368 -8.16 15.00 -4.47
C LEU A 368 -7.24 16.18 -4.76
N THR A 369 -6.49 16.67 -3.76
CA THR A 369 -5.47 17.71 -3.94
C THR A 369 -4.45 17.29 -5.00
N SER A 370 -3.84 16.10 -4.89
CA SER A 370 -2.90 15.60 -5.91
C SER A 370 -3.55 15.41 -7.28
N PHE A 371 -4.79 14.89 -7.31
CA PHE A 371 -5.50 14.62 -8.56
C PHE A 371 -5.83 15.89 -9.32
N GLU A 372 -6.38 16.90 -8.63
CA GLU A 372 -6.75 18.19 -9.21
C GLU A 372 -5.51 19.01 -9.59
N ALA A 373 -4.46 19.00 -8.75
CA ALA A 373 -3.19 19.66 -9.04
C ALA A 373 -2.53 19.05 -10.29
N GLY A 374 -2.50 17.71 -10.40
CA GLY A 374 -2.00 17.02 -11.59
C GLY A 374 -2.81 17.27 -12.88
N ARG A 375 -3.93 18.00 -12.79
CA ARG A 375 -4.74 18.46 -13.93
C ARG A 375 -4.67 19.97 -14.15
N GLY A 376 -3.79 20.67 -13.43
CA GLY A 376 -3.67 22.13 -13.50
C GLY A 376 -4.80 22.90 -12.83
N ARG A 377 -5.72 22.22 -12.13
CA ARG A 377 -6.85 22.85 -11.41
C ARG A 377 -6.41 23.24 -10.00
N VAL A 378 -5.47 24.19 -9.95
CA VAL A 378 -4.78 24.64 -8.73
C VAL A 378 -5.76 25.12 -7.66
N ASP A 379 -6.78 25.88 -8.06
CA ASP A 379 -7.76 26.48 -7.13
C ASP A 379 -8.58 25.40 -6.38
N HIS A 380 -9.05 24.37 -7.10
CA HIS A 380 -9.74 23.23 -6.47
C HIS A 380 -8.81 22.42 -5.58
N ALA A 381 -7.58 22.19 -6.03
CA ALA A 381 -6.59 21.44 -5.27
C ALA A 381 -6.23 22.15 -3.94
N ALA A 382 -6.10 23.47 -3.98
CA ALA A 382 -5.88 24.32 -2.81
C ALA A 382 -7.07 24.28 -1.85
N ALA A 383 -8.31 24.36 -2.35
CA ALA A 383 -9.51 24.23 -1.53
C ALA A 383 -9.56 22.88 -0.77
N PHE A 384 -9.23 21.77 -1.44
CA PHE A 384 -9.13 20.46 -0.77
C PHE A 384 -8.00 20.37 0.25
N ALA A 385 -6.86 21.03 0.00
CA ALA A 385 -5.76 21.09 0.95
C ALA A 385 -6.14 21.86 2.22
N LEU A 386 -6.82 23.00 2.08
CA LEU A 386 -7.34 23.78 3.19
C LEU A 386 -8.36 22.99 4.02
N GLN A 387 -9.28 22.26 3.36
CA GLN A 387 -10.18 21.36 4.05
C GLN A 387 -9.42 20.28 4.83
N ALA A 388 -8.30 19.76 4.31
CA ALA A 388 -7.48 18.78 5.01
C ALA A 388 -6.79 19.37 6.25
N PHE A 389 -6.41 20.65 6.21
CA PHE A 389 -5.84 21.36 7.37
C PHE A 389 -6.87 21.66 8.45
N ALA A 390 -8.11 21.95 8.05
CA ALA A 390 -9.22 22.23 8.97
C ALA A 390 -9.73 20.98 9.70
N MET A 391 -9.33 19.77 9.28
CA MET A 391 -9.69 18.54 9.98
C MET A 391 -9.01 18.47 11.35
N PRO A 392 -9.76 18.27 12.45
CA PRO A 392 -9.19 18.24 13.80
C PRO A 392 -8.07 17.21 13.92
N SER A 393 -6.91 17.63 14.43
CA SER A 393 -5.76 16.76 14.72
C SER A 393 -5.24 17.03 16.13
N GLY A 394 -6.08 16.76 17.14
CA GLY A 394 -5.81 17.10 18.54
C GLY A 394 -6.00 18.59 18.83
N ASP A 395 -5.23 19.12 19.79
CA ASP A 395 -5.40 20.48 20.35
C ASP A 395 -4.88 21.63 19.46
N ALA A 396 -4.28 21.33 18.30
CA ALA A 396 -3.76 22.34 17.37
C ALA A 396 -3.88 21.89 15.90
N TYR A 397 -4.14 22.84 15.00
CA TYR A 397 -4.09 22.60 13.55
C TYR A 397 -2.67 22.19 13.14
N ARG A 398 -2.52 20.98 12.61
CA ARG A 398 -1.25 20.43 12.14
C ARG A 398 -1.43 19.74 10.80
N VAL A 399 -0.44 19.90 9.92
CA VAL A 399 -0.42 19.20 8.63
C VAL A 399 -0.22 17.71 8.89
N HIS A 400 -1.18 16.90 8.44
CA HIS A 400 -1.03 15.46 8.48
C HIS A 400 0.14 15.03 7.58
N ARG A 401 0.95 14.06 8.00
CA ARG A 401 2.22 13.70 7.32
C ARG A 401 2.04 13.29 5.86
N THR A 402 0.90 12.68 5.54
CA THR A 402 0.58 12.26 4.17
C THR A 402 0.14 13.42 3.27
N THR A 403 -0.08 14.62 3.83
CA THR A 403 -0.51 15.82 3.10
C THR A 403 0.66 16.55 2.43
N TYR A 404 1.90 16.38 2.91
CA TYR A 404 3.07 17.03 2.31
C TYR A 404 3.29 16.66 0.83
N ALA A 405 3.18 15.38 0.46
CA ALA A 405 3.37 14.95 -0.92
C ALA A 405 2.33 15.59 -1.89
N PRO A 406 1.02 15.63 -1.55
CA PRO A 406 0.04 16.41 -2.30
C PRO A 406 0.31 17.92 -2.37
N LEU A 407 0.78 18.53 -1.28
CA LEU A 407 1.14 19.96 -1.29
C LEU A 407 2.26 20.24 -2.28
N PHE A 408 3.29 19.39 -2.34
CA PHE A 408 4.33 19.55 -3.37
C PHE A 408 3.77 19.41 -4.79
N THR A 409 2.82 18.50 -5.03
CA THR A 409 2.13 18.42 -6.33
C THR A 409 1.35 19.71 -6.64
N LEU A 410 0.66 20.29 -5.66
CA LEU A 410 -0.04 21.58 -5.79
C LEU A 410 0.93 22.70 -6.18
N TYR A 411 2.07 22.81 -5.47
CA TYR A 411 3.09 23.82 -5.74
C TYR A 411 3.74 23.64 -7.12
N ALA A 412 4.00 22.40 -7.53
CA ALA A 412 4.52 22.12 -8.88
C ALA A 412 3.54 22.58 -9.96
N ALA A 413 2.25 22.29 -9.78
CA ALA A 413 1.20 22.70 -10.72
C ALA A 413 1.01 24.22 -10.77
N ALA A 414 1.10 24.89 -9.61
CA ALA A 414 1.05 26.35 -9.53
C ALA A 414 2.23 27.00 -10.26
N ALA A 415 3.45 26.48 -10.06
CA ALA A 415 4.65 26.96 -10.75
C ALA A 415 4.57 26.77 -12.27
N GLN A 416 3.99 25.67 -12.75
CA GLN A 416 3.79 25.41 -14.18
C GLN A 416 2.75 26.33 -14.84
N ARG A 417 1.81 26.89 -14.06
CA ARG A 417 0.79 27.84 -14.52
C ARG A 417 1.31 29.28 -14.55
N ALA A 418 2.34 29.61 -13.77
CA ALA A 418 2.90 30.94 -13.71
C ALA A 418 3.64 31.29 -15.01
N GLU A 419 3.13 32.27 -15.76
CA GLU A 419 3.71 32.73 -17.04
C GLU A 419 5.06 33.44 -16.87
N SER A 420 5.38 33.92 -15.65
CA SER A 420 6.63 34.60 -15.33
C SER A 420 7.61 33.70 -14.58
N PRO A 421 8.88 33.58 -15.05
CA PRO A 421 9.93 32.83 -14.36
C PRO A 421 10.36 33.45 -13.02
N HIS A 422 9.87 34.64 -12.66
CA HIS A 422 10.21 35.34 -11.43
C HIS A 422 9.02 35.53 -10.47
N GLY A 423 7.78 35.33 -10.94
CA GLY A 423 6.56 35.46 -10.12
C GLY A 423 6.27 34.28 -9.17
N ILE A 424 7.09 33.22 -9.22
CA ILE A 424 6.84 31.95 -8.53
C ILE A 424 7.11 32.04 -7.01
N TYR A 425 7.93 33.00 -6.57
CA TYR A 425 8.28 33.13 -5.15
C TYR A 425 7.23 33.86 -4.31
N ASP A 426 6.33 34.63 -4.92
CA ASP A 426 5.37 35.49 -4.19
C ASP A 426 3.90 35.01 -4.23
N ALA A 427 3.52 34.18 -5.20
CA ALA A 427 2.14 33.71 -5.31
C ALA A 427 1.94 32.33 -4.67
N SER A 428 1.58 32.28 -3.38
CA SER A 428 1.14 31.04 -2.74
C SER A 428 -0.18 30.57 -3.39
N PRO A 429 -0.32 29.29 -3.77
CA PRO A 429 -1.58 28.74 -4.27
C PRO A 429 -2.63 28.58 -3.16
N LEU A 430 -2.28 28.80 -1.89
CA LEU A 430 -3.18 28.64 -0.75
C LEU A 430 -3.81 29.99 -0.37
N PRO A 431 -5.14 30.14 -0.46
CA PRO A 431 -5.78 31.40 -0.07
C PRO A 431 -5.72 31.59 1.45
N ARG A 432 -5.45 32.84 1.88
CA ARG A 432 -5.31 33.24 3.30
C ARG A 432 -6.63 33.58 3.99
N SER A 433 -7.75 33.03 3.53
CA SER A 433 -9.09 33.48 3.95
C SER A 433 -9.48 33.11 5.38
N ASP A 434 -8.75 32.22 6.06
CA ASP A 434 -9.09 31.74 7.39
C ASP A 434 -8.05 32.18 8.44
N ALA A 435 -8.47 33.08 9.33
CA ALA A 435 -7.63 33.62 10.39
C ALA A 435 -7.13 32.54 11.37
N SER A 436 -7.87 31.44 11.53
CA SER A 436 -7.48 30.34 12.42
C SER A 436 -6.31 29.51 11.86
N LEU A 437 -6.14 29.50 10.54
CA LEU A 437 -5.07 28.78 9.85
C LEU A 437 -3.88 29.69 9.49
N ALA A 438 -3.98 31.01 9.67
CA ALA A 438 -2.99 31.99 9.21
C ALA A 438 -1.54 31.64 9.59
N PRO A 439 -1.20 31.31 10.86
CA PRO A 439 0.18 30.97 11.23
C PRO A 439 0.72 29.74 10.49
N LEU A 440 -0.17 28.77 10.22
CA LEU A 440 0.19 27.58 9.47
C LEU A 440 0.39 27.90 7.99
N LEU A 441 -0.51 28.70 7.40
CA LEU A 441 -0.45 29.11 6.00
C LEU A 441 0.79 29.96 5.71
N ASP A 442 1.20 30.81 6.65
CA ASP A 442 2.45 31.58 6.53
C ASP A 442 3.66 30.66 6.42
N THR A 443 3.71 29.61 7.24
CA THR A 443 4.77 28.59 7.20
C THR A 443 4.74 27.79 5.89
N LEU A 444 3.54 27.53 5.35
CA LEU A 444 3.34 26.70 4.15
C LEU A 444 3.21 27.51 2.87
N SER A 445 3.51 28.80 2.89
CA SER A 445 3.30 29.75 1.78
C SER A 445 4.18 29.50 0.55
N THR A 446 5.30 28.79 0.74
CA THR A 446 6.27 28.49 -0.32
C THR A 446 6.65 27.00 -0.33
N PRO A 447 7.15 26.45 -1.46
CA PRO A 447 7.66 25.08 -1.51
C PRO A 447 8.74 24.81 -0.44
N ARG A 448 9.64 25.79 -0.20
CA ARG A 448 10.66 25.73 0.86
C ARG A 448 10.05 25.65 2.26
N GLY A 449 8.99 26.43 2.51
CA GLY A 449 8.23 26.38 3.76
C GLY A 449 7.59 25.01 4.01
N VAL A 450 6.96 24.44 2.98
CA VAL A 450 6.42 23.07 3.02
C VAL A 450 7.53 22.05 3.29
N TRP A 451 8.68 22.17 2.63
CA TRP A 451 9.84 21.29 2.86
C TRP A 451 10.40 21.40 4.29
N LYS A 452 10.58 22.61 4.82
CA LYS A 452 11.03 22.84 6.20
C LYS A 452 10.06 22.23 7.21
N SER A 453 8.76 22.43 7.02
CA SER A 453 7.71 21.86 7.86
C SER A 453 7.69 20.33 7.80
N CYS A 454 7.85 19.77 6.60
CA CYS A 454 7.97 18.33 6.38
C CYS A 454 9.16 17.72 7.13
N MET A 455 10.36 18.33 7.00
CA MET A 455 11.57 17.86 7.68
C MET A 455 11.48 18.00 9.20
N ALA A 456 10.90 19.10 9.72
CA ALA A 456 10.64 19.25 11.15
C ALA A 456 9.66 18.18 11.66
N SER A 457 8.60 17.89 10.90
CA SER A 457 7.64 16.83 11.21
C SER A 457 8.28 15.44 11.23
N LEU A 458 9.25 15.16 10.35
CA LEU A 458 10.01 13.92 10.37
C LEU A 458 10.99 13.84 11.55
N ALA A 459 11.68 14.93 11.86
CA ALA A 459 12.65 15.01 12.96
C ALA A 459 12.00 14.84 14.35
N SER A 460 10.74 15.29 14.50
CA SER A 460 9.97 15.15 15.75
C SER A 460 9.56 13.70 16.07
N GLN A 461 9.82 12.74 15.20
CA GLN A 461 9.35 11.36 15.34
C GLN A 461 10.37 10.46 16.03
N THR A 462 9.87 9.39 16.63
CA THR A 462 10.73 8.26 17.01
C THR A 462 11.39 7.66 15.76
N ARG A 463 12.63 7.19 15.88
CA ARG A 463 13.38 6.58 14.76
C ARG A 463 12.59 5.43 14.09
N ALA A 464 11.82 4.66 14.86
CA ALA A 464 11.00 3.58 14.34
C ALA A 464 9.83 4.08 13.48
N ALA A 465 9.11 5.10 13.94
CA ALA A 465 8.01 5.71 13.19
C ALA A 465 8.51 6.39 11.91
N GLN A 466 9.64 7.10 11.99
CA GLN A 466 10.28 7.74 10.84
C GLN A 466 10.67 6.71 9.77
N ARG A 467 11.36 5.63 10.15
CA ARG A 467 11.74 4.55 9.21
C ARG A 467 10.51 3.90 8.57
N SER A 468 9.48 3.61 9.36
CA SER A 468 8.25 3.02 8.84
C SER A 468 7.55 3.94 7.84
N PHE A 469 7.54 5.26 8.10
CA PHE A 469 6.96 6.24 7.20
C PHE A 469 7.78 6.38 5.91
N LEU A 470 9.10 6.55 6.03
CA LEU A 470 9.99 6.71 4.87
C LEU A 470 9.99 5.49 3.96
N ALA A 471 9.84 4.29 4.51
CA ALA A 471 9.71 3.10 3.68
C ALA A 471 8.40 3.04 2.88
N ALA A 472 7.31 3.59 3.40
CA ALA A 472 6.03 3.60 2.72
C ALA A 472 5.84 4.80 1.78
N HIS A 473 6.41 5.95 2.14
CA HIS A 473 6.10 7.25 1.52
C HIS A 473 7.33 8.08 1.16
N GLY A 474 8.54 7.66 1.51
CA GLY A 474 9.77 8.42 1.32
C GLY A 474 10.05 8.74 -0.14
N VAL A 475 10.06 7.72 -1.02
CA VAL A 475 10.33 7.93 -2.45
C VAL A 475 9.29 8.86 -3.10
N PRO A 476 7.96 8.62 -2.99
CA PRO A 476 6.97 9.54 -3.54
C PRO A 476 7.04 10.96 -2.97
N MET A 477 7.29 11.09 -1.66
CA MET A 477 7.40 12.39 -1.00
C MET A 477 8.59 13.19 -1.52
N LEU A 478 9.78 12.58 -1.57
CA LEU A 478 10.99 13.23 -2.06
C LEU A 478 10.91 13.54 -3.55
N ASN A 479 10.34 12.63 -4.35
CA ASN A 479 10.11 12.85 -5.78
C ASN A 479 9.18 14.04 -6.02
N ASN A 480 8.07 14.14 -5.27
CA ASN A 480 7.16 15.28 -5.39
C ASN A 480 7.81 16.58 -4.92
N ALA A 481 8.57 16.57 -3.82
CA ALA A 481 9.32 17.72 -3.34
C ALA A 481 10.33 18.20 -4.39
N LEU A 482 11.12 17.28 -4.96
CA LEU A 482 12.08 17.56 -6.01
C LEU A 482 11.40 18.17 -7.24
N HIS A 483 10.30 17.56 -7.69
CA HIS A 483 9.52 18.07 -8.81
C HIS A 483 8.96 19.48 -8.56
N ALA A 484 8.51 19.78 -7.33
CA ALA A 484 8.03 21.11 -6.96
C ALA A 484 9.14 22.15 -6.99
N MET A 485 10.31 21.85 -6.40
CA MET A 485 11.46 22.76 -6.39
C MET A 485 11.98 23.01 -7.80
N LEU A 486 12.11 21.95 -8.62
CA LEU A 486 12.54 22.07 -10.01
C LEU A 486 11.52 22.83 -10.87
N SER A 487 10.22 22.60 -10.67
CA SER A 487 9.17 23.35 -11.39
C SER A 487 9.19 24.83 -11.03
N ALA A 488 9.55 25.15 -9.79
CA ALA A 488 9.79 26.52 -9.34
C ALA A 488 11.17 27.09 -9.72
N ARG A 489 12.02 26.30 -10.40
CA ARG A 489 13.42 26.63 -10.75
C ARG A 489 14.29 26.96 -9.53
N ASP A 490 13.95 26.40 -8.37
CA ASP A 490 14.68 26.53 -7.12
C ASP A 490 15.73 25.42 -6.98
N TYR A 491 16.78 25.52 -7.79
CA TYR A 491 17.86 24.53 -7.83
C TYR A 491 18.58 24.32 -6.48
N PRO A 492 18.85 25.36 -5.67
CA PRO A 492 19.42 25.16 -4.33
C PRO A 492 18.53 24.31 -3.42
N ALA A 493 17.20 24.53 -3.43
CA ALA A 493 16.28 23.70 -2.68
C ALA A 493 16.16 22.29 -3.27
N ALA A 494 16.16 22.14 -4.59
CA ALA A 494 16.20 20.84 -5.26
C ALA A 494 17.44 20.02 -4.83
N LEU A 495 18.61 20.65 -4.72
CA LEU A 495 19.84 20.00 -4.22
C LEU A 495 19.69 19.57 -2.75
N SER A 496 19.03 20.37 -1.91
CA SER A 496 18.70 19.97 -0.53
C SER A 496 17.84 18.71 -0.49
N VAL A 497 16.83 18.60 -1.37
CA VAL A 497 15.98 17.40 -1.49
C VAL A 497 16.77 16.20 -2.01
N LEU A 498 17.66 16.37 -2.99
CA LEU A 498 18.50 15.28 -3.50
C LEU A 498 19.45 14.74 -2.42
N ARG A 499 20.06 15.61 -1.61
CA ARG A 499 20.84 15.20 -0.44
C ARG A 499 19.99 14.47 0.61
N ALA A 500 18.69 14.78 0.67
CA ALA A 500 17.77 14.12 1.58
C ALA A 500 17.60 12.62 1.29
N TYR A 501 17.70 12.17 0.03
CA TYR A 501 17.71 10.73 -0.29
C TYR A 501 18.80 9.99 0.48
N THR A 502 20.02 10.54 0.48
CA THR A 502 21.16 9.95 1.18
C THR A 502 21.01 10.03 2.69
N THR A 503 20.69 11.21 3.23
CA THR A 503 20.58 11.40 4.69
C THR A 503 19.43 10.63 5.33
N LEU A 504 18.33 10.41 4.60
CA LEU A 504 17.16 9.68 5.06
C LEU A 504 17.19 8.18 4.71
N GLY A 505 18.19 7.73 3.96
CA GLY A 505 18.30 6.33 3.52
C GLY A 505 17.16 5.90 2.60
N VAL A 506 16.73 6.79 1.71
CA VAL A 506 15.69 6.54 0.70
C VAL A 506 16.36 6.36 -0.65
N ASP A 507 16.00 5.30 -1.37
CA ASP A 507 16.57 5.01 -2.69
C ASP A 507 15.88 5.80 -3.79
N ALA A 508 16.65 6.45 -4.65
CA ALA A 508 16.13 7.07 -5.87
C ALA A 508 15.58 6.01 -6.85
N ASP A 509 14.53 6.38 -7.58
CA ASP A 509 13.89 5.57 -8.62
C ASP A 509 13.98 6.24 -10.00
N MET A 510 13.46 5.55 -11.03
CA MET A 510 13.47 6.08 -12.40
C MET A 510 12.75 7.42 -12.52
N TYR A 511 11.73 7.65 -11.69
CA TYR A 511 11.00 8.91 -11.70
C TYR A 511 11.82 10.05 -11.10
N THR A 512 12.67 9.79 -10.09
CA THR A 512 13.64 10.76 -9.59
C THR A 512 14.51 11.30 -10.73
N TYR A 513 15.06 10.40 -11.56
CA TYR A 513 15.91 10.78 -12.69
C TYR A 513 15.13 11.51 -13.79
N ALA A 514 13.93 11.03 -14.11
CA ALA A 514 13.06 11.68 -15.09
C ALA A 514 12.67 13.11 -14.67
N CYS A 515 12.40 13.34 -13.38
CA CYS A 515 12.09 14.68 -12.86
C CYS A 515 13.23 15.66 -13.07
N VAL A 516 14.47 15.23 -12.87
CA VAL A 516 15.64 16.08 -13.10
C VAL A 516 15.77 16.36 -14.59
N TRP A 517 15.76 15.32 -15.43
CA TRP A 517 15.97 15.46 -16.87
C TRP A 517 14.93 16.38 -17.54
N ASN A 518 13.66 16.29 -17.14
CA ASN A 518 12.58 17.08 -17.73
C ASN A 518 12.64 18.57 -17.38
N HIS A 519 13.39 18.96 -16.36
CA HIS A 519 13.39 20.31 -15.79
C HIS A 519 14.73 21.03 -15.91
N LEU A 520 15.77 20.34 -16.36
CA LEU A 520 17.04 20.97 -16.69
C LEU A 520 16.94 21.58 -18.10
N PRO A 521 17.34 22.85 -18.27
CA PRO A 521 17.27 23.51 -19.57
C PRO A 521 18.16 22.78 -20.59
N PRO A 522 17.72 22.62 -21.85
CA PRO A 522 18.64 22.26 -22.92
C PRO A 522 19.75 23.32 -22.97
N THR A 523 20.98 22.88 -23.17
CA THR A 523 22.25 23.60 -22.93
C THR A 523 22.51 24.80 -23.86
N HIS A 524 21.51 25.62 -24.21
CA HIS A 524 21.64 26.72 -25.17
C HIS A 524 21.03 28.02 -24.63
N GLY A 525 21.88 28.94 -24.16
CA GLY A 525 21.53 30.31 -23.77
C GLY A 525 22.75 31.13 -23.33
N ALA A 526 22.89 32.37 -23.82
CA ALA A 526 24.09 33.20 -23.68
C ALA A 526 23.95 34.34 -22.63
N THR A 527 23.09 34.19 -21.62
CA THR A 527 22.95 35.21 -20.55
C THR A 527 23.76 34.87 -19.29
N PRO A 528 24.11 35.86 -18.46
CA PRO A 528 24.76 35.64 -17.15
C PRO A 528 23.88 34.83 -16.17
N TRP A 529 22.56 34.98 -16.25
CA TRP A 529 21.61 34.17 -15.47
C TRP A 529 21.70 32.68 -15.87
N ASP A 530 21.94 32.40 -17.16
CA ASP A 530 22.17 31.04 -17.63
C ASP A 530 23.43 30.43 -17.03
N ALA A 531 24.46 31.21 -16.66
CA ALA A 531 25.68 30.69 -16.03
C ALA A 531 25.43 30.18 -14.60
N VAL A 532 24.64 30.92 -13.81
CA VAL A 532 24.26 30.51 -12.44
C VAL A 532 23.30 29.32 -12.47
N CYS A 533 22.32 29.34 -13.38
CA CYS A 533 21.41 28.21 -13.58
C CYS A 533 22.14 26.96 -14.09
N ARG A 534 23.15 27.11 -14.96
CA ARG A 534 24.04 26.02 -15.41
C ARG A 534 24.83 25.42 -14.25
N ALA A 535 25.55 26.24 -13.47
CA ALA A 535 26.32 25.73 -12.33
C ALA A 535 25.44 24.98 -11.30
N ALA A 536 24.23 25.48 -11.06
CA ALA A 536 23.27 24.82 -10.17
C ALA A 536 22.67 23.54 -10.79
N SER A 537 22.41 23.54 -12.10
CA SER A 537 22.02 22.35 -12.88
C SER A 537 23.09 21.28 -12.85
N ASP A 538 24.36 21.65 -13.05
CA ASP A 538 25.50 20.74 -13.05
C ASP A 538 25.71 20.12 -11.65
N ALA A 539 25.52 20.90 -10.59
CA ALA A 539 25.54 20.38 -9.22
C ALA A 539 24.39 19.39 -8.94
N VAL A 540 23.21 19.64 -9.51
CA VAL A 540 22.06 18.73 -9.45
C VAL A 540 22.37 17.42 -10.21
N LEU A 541 22.94 17.50 -11.41
CA LEU A 541 23.37 16.35 -12.21
C LEU A 541 24.44 15.52 -11.48
N ALA A 542 25.48 16.17 -10.96
CA ALA A 542 26.53 15.49 -10.21
C ALA A 542 25.99 14.74 -8.97
N GLN A 543 25.01 15.33 -8.28
CA GLN A 543 24.37 14.67 -7.14
C GLN A 543 23.49 13.49 -7.57
N VAL A 544 22.85 13.57 -8.74
CA VAL A 544 22.09 12.47 -9.35
C VAL A 544 23.01 11.33 -9.77
N ASP A 545 24.15 11.64 -10.38
CA ASP A 545 25.15 10.65 -10.77
C ASP A 545 25.74 9.94 -9.53
N ALA A 546 25.97 10.68 -8.44
CA ALA A 546 26.36 10.11 -7.17
C ALA A 546 25.28 9.17 -6.59
N LEU A 547 23.98 9.45 -6.80
CA LEU A 547 22.90 8.54 -6.42
C LEU A 547 22.83 7.30 -7.32
N ARG A 548 23.06 7.45 -8.63
CA ARG A 548 23.15 6.33 -9.58
C ARG A 548 24.32 5.40 -9.24
N ALA A 549 25.50 5.95 -8.96
CA ALA A 549 26.70 5.19 -8.63
C ALA A 549 26.54 4.32 -7.37
N ARG A 550 25.57 4.62 -6.48
CA ARG A 550 25.24 3.77 -5.31
C ARG A 550 24.44 2.51 -5.67
N LYS A 551 23.84 2.44 -6.86
CA LYS A 551 23.15 1.26 -7.39
C LYS A 551 23.97 0.63 -8.53
N SER A 552 25.02 -0.12 -8.18
CA SER A 552 25.52 -1.16 -9.07
C SER A 552 24.53 -2.33 -9.03
N VAL A 553 23.55 -2.34 -9.93
CA VAL A 553 22.93 -3.50 -10.60
C VAL A 553 21.84 -2.91 -11.50
N ALA A 554 22.10 -2.87 -12.81
CA ALA A 554 21.08 -2.60 -13.80
C ALA A 554 19.94 -3.63 -13.64
N PRO A 555 18.66 -3.24 -13.83
CA PRO A 555 17.56 -4.19 -13.77
C PRO A 555 17.79 -5.35 -14.76
N ALA A 556 17.58 -6.60 -14.34
CA ALA A 556 17.81 -7.78 -15.18
C ALA A 556 17.06 -7.75 -16.53
N TRP A 557 15.92 -7.06 -16.58
CA TRP A 557 15.15 -6.87 -17.82
C TRP A 557 15.84 -5.92 -18.82
N ALA A 558 16.63 -4.95 -18.34
CA ALA A 558 17.40 -4.05 -19.18
C ALA A 558 18.63 -4.77 -19.78
N ALA A 559 19.26 -5.66 -19.00
CA ALA A 559 20.31 -6.56 -19.50
C ALA A 559 19.77 -7.60 -20.52
N GLN A 560 18.54 -8.08 -20.34
CA GLN A 560 17.86 -8.98 -21.30
C GLN A 560 17.44 -8.28 -22.60
N LEU A 561 17.08 -6.99 -22.55
CA LEU A 561 16.78 -6.21 -23.75
C LEU A 561 18.04 -5.92 -24.58
N CYS A 562 19.17 -5.62 -23.92
CA CYS A 562 20.44 -5.42 -24.61
C CYS A 562 21.03 -6.71 -25.20
N SER A 563 20.63 -7.89 -24.72
CA SER A 563 21.11 -9.19 -25.22
C SER A 563 20.17 -9.88 -26.22
N SER A 564 18.99 -9.31 -26.50
CA SER A 564 18.03 -9.87 -27.46
C SER A 564 18.23 -9.27 -28.85
N ALA A 565 18.69 -10.09 -29.80
CA ALA A 565 18.86 -9.71 -31.21
C ALA A 565 17.54 -9.38 -31.95
N ALA A 566 16.39 -9.53 -31.29
CA ALA A 566 15.06 -9.33 -31.87
C ALA A 566 14.42 -7.96 -31.55
N CYS A 567 15.10 -7.08 -30.78
CA CYS A 567 14.58 -5.75 -30.48
C CYS A 567 15.06 -4.71 -31.50
N GLY A 568 14.12 -3.90 -32.02
CA GLY A 568 14.43 -2.79 -32.92
C GLY A 568 15.37 -1.76 -32.27
N ALA A 569 16.17 -1.09 -33.09
CA ALA A 569 17.25 -0.20 -32.67
C ALA A 569 16.81 0.89 -31.66
N ASP A 570 15.57 1.36 -31.74
CA ASP A 570 15.02 2.36 -30.82
C ASP A 570 14.82 1.83 -29.39
N LEU A 571 14.46 0.55 -29.24
CA LEU A 571 14.29 -0.12 -27.94
C LEU A 571 15.64 -0.47 -27.31
N VAL A 572 16.63 -0.82 -28.13
CA VAL A 572 18.02 -1.04 -27.69
C VAL A 572 18.64 0.30 -27.25
N ALA A 573 18.42 1.39 -27.99
CA ALA A 573 18.87 2.72 -27.60
C ALA A 573 18.21 3.22 -26.31
N LEU A 574 16.92 2.91 -26.09
CA LEU A 574 16.22 3.22 -24.85
C LEU A 574 16.75 2.38 -23.66
N ALA A 575 17.06 1.09 -23.90
CA ALA A 575 17.63 0.20 -22.89
C ALA A 575 19.09 0.57 -22.54
N GLU A 576 19.91 0.90 -23.53
CA GLU A 576 21.27 1.41 -23.31
C GLU A 576 21.27 2.74 -22.56
N ARG A 577 20.33 3.64 -22.83
CA ARG A 577 20.14 4.90 -22.06
C ARG A 577 19.57 4.69 -20.66
N ALA A 578 18.95 3.55 -20.40
CA ALA A 578 18.51 3.18 -19.05
C ALA A 578 19.61 2.46 -18.25
N CYS A 579 20.57 1.84 -18.94
CA CYS A 579 21.75 1.19 -18.37
C CYS A 579 22.94 2.13 -18.14
N ARG A 580 23.02 3.24 -18.88
CA ARG A 580 23.93 4.39 -18.61
C ARG A 580 23.24 5.38 -17.68
#